data_AF-A0A562PX37-F1
#
_entry.id   AF-A0A562PX37-F1
#
_cell.length_a   1.000
_cell.length_b   1.000
_cell.length_c   1.000
_cell.angle_alpha   90.00
_cell.angle_beta   90.00
_cell.angle_gamma   90.00
#
_symmetry.space_group_name_H-M   'P 1'
#
loop_
_entity.id
_entity.type
_entity.pdbx_description
1 polymer ?
#
loop_
_entity_poly.entity_id
_entity_poly.type
_entity_poly.pdbx_seq_one_letter_code
_entity_poly.pdbx_strand_id
1 'polypeptide(L)'
;MTKNFQLVDVVTALKAKATQVRRTVTPRGLATLGVMGAMGAMMVVPEAAMAGTGGAEFDDVWQTLVDWTQGTLGRIIAIGIILVGACVGVVRQSLMTFAVGLAMGMGLYNAPTVVESIMGSTLSHIAAMPTTMQFISNGLSLF
;
A
#
# COMPACT_ATOMS: atom_id res chain seq x y z
N MET A 1 -22.61 -9.59 56.50
CA MET A 1 -23.68 -9.73 55.48
C MET A 1 -23.48 -8.64 54.42
N THR A 2 -22.36 -8.70 53.68
CA THR A 2 -21.78 -7.57 52.93
C THR A 2 -21.34 -8.01 51.52
N LYS A 3 -22.30 -8.37 50.65
CA LYS A 3 -22.03 -8.69 49.23
C LYS A 3 -22.98 -8.06 48.20
N ASN A 4 -24.02 -7.33 48.63
CA ASN A 4 -25.07 -6.82 47.72
C ASN A 4 -24.94 -5.36 47.29
N PHE A 5 -24.00 -4.58 47.84
CA PHE A 5 -23.87 -3.15 47.52
C PHE A 5 -23.08 -2.89 46.22
N GLN A 6 -22.12 -3.74 45.85
CA GLN A 6 -21.22 -3.49 44.70
C GLN A 6 -21.87 -3.79 43.33
N LEU A 7 -22.77 -4.78 43.24
CA LEU A 7 -23.34 -5.19 41.94
C LEU A 7 -24.44 -4.23 41.44
N VAL A 8 -25.26 -3.68 42.35
CA VAL A 8 -26.36 -2.76 41.99
C VAL A 8 -25.81 -1.41 41.52
N ASP A 9 -24.73 -0.93 42.13
CA ASP A 9 -24.04 0.31 41.72
C ASP A 9 -23.38 0.17 40.35
N VAL A 10 -22.72 -0.96 40.07
CA VAL A 10 -22.10 -1.24 38.76
C VAL A 10 -23.14 -1.32 37.65
N VAL A 11 -24.28 -1.99 37.89
CA VAL A 11 -25.38 -2.07 36.91
C VAL A 11 -25.98 -0.68 36.65
N THR A 12 -26.09 0.17 37.67
CA THR A 12 -26.58 1.54 37.53
C THR A 12 -25.59 2.42 36.76
N ALA A 13 -24.29 2.29 37.02
CA ALA A 13 -23.22 2.98 36.30
C ALA A 13 -23.13 2.55 34.82
N LEU A 14 -23.34 1.26 34.53
CA LEU A 14 -23.39 0.75 33.15
C LEU A 14 -24.56 1.32 32.36
N LYS A 15 -25.76 1.37 32.95
CA LYS A 15 -26.94 2.00 32.35
C LYS A 15 -26.71 3.50 32.10
N ALA A 16 -26.04 4.18 33.02
CA ALA A 16 -25.67 5.58 32.87
C ALA A 16 -24.68 5.81 31.71
N LYS A 17 -23.62 4.99 31.61
CA LYS A 17 -22.65 5.05 30.48
C LYS A 17 -23.30 4.72 29.13
N ALA A 18 -24.16 3.71 29.07
CA ALA A 18 -24.87 3.35 27.83
C ALA A 18 -25.78 4.50 27.33
N THR A 19 -26.41 5.22 28.26
CA THR A 19 -27.23 6.40 27.95
C THR A 19 -26.38 7.57 27.47
N GLN A 20 -25.15 7.74 27.97
CA GLN A 20 -24.21 8.75 27.47
C GLN A 20 -23.71 8.47 26.06
N VAL A 21 -23.38 7.22 25.73
CA VAL A 21 -22.96 6.84 24.36
C VAL A 21 -24.08 7.09 23.35
N ARG A 22 -25.33 6.84 23.72
CA ARG A 22 -26.49 7.15 22.86
C ARG A 22 -26.70 8.65 22.67
N ARG A 23 -26.23 9.50 23.59
CA ARG A 23 -26.38 10.97 23.54
C ARG A 23 -25.30 11.68 22.72
N THR A 24 -24.14 11.05 22.49
CA THR A 24 -23.05 11.66 21.71
C THR A 24 -23.20 11.46 20.20
N VAL A 25 -24.02 10.51 19.75
CA VAL A 25 -24.31 10.29 18.33
C VAL A 25 -25.34 11.32 17.86
N THR A 26 -24.86 12.51 17.49
CA THR A 26 -25.68 13.56 16.88
C THR A 26 -25.85 13.23 15.39
N PRO A 27 -27.07 13.21 14.82
CA PRO A 27 -27.31 12.77 13.44
C PRO A 27 -26.54 13.59 12.39
N ARG A 28 -26.18 14.84 12.71
CA ARG A 28 -25.39 15.72 11.83
C ARG A 28 -23.91 15.29 11.72
N GLY A 29 -23.35 14.68 12.76
CA GLY A 29 -21.95 14.21 12.76
C GLY A 29 -21.71 13.02 11.84
N LEU A 30 -22.71 12.15 11.70
CA LEU A 30 -22.68 11.02 10.77
C LEU A 30 -22.75 11.49 9.31
N ALA A 31 -23.57 12.51 9.02
CA ALA A 31 -23.66 13.09 7.69
C ALA A 31 -22.35 13.78 7.26
N THR A 32 -21.70 14.52 8.17
CA THR A 32 -20.41 15.16 7.88
C THR A 32 -19.27 14.16 7.68
N LEU A 33 -19.29 13.01 8.37
CA LEU A 33 -18.34 11.92 8.13
C LEU A 33 -18.54 11.29 6.74
N GLY A 34 -19.80 11.13 6.30
CA GLY A 34 -20.12 10.63 4.96
C GLY A 34 -19.63 11.54 3.84
N VAL A 35 -19.78 12.86 3.99
CA VAL A 35 -19.29 13.84 2.99
C VAL A 35 -17.77 13.89 2.97
N MET A 36 -17.09 13.86 4.13
CA MET A 36 -15.63 13.76 4.18
C MET A 36 -15.11 12.45 3.58
N GLY A 37 -15.83 11.34 3.77
CA GLY A 37 -15.52 10.06 3.11
C GLY A 37 -15.68 10.12 1.60
N ALA A 38 -16.72 10.79 1.09
CA ALA A 38 -16.93 10.99 -0.34
C ALA A 38 -15.89 11.92 -0.98
N MET A 39 -15.48 12.99 -0.29
CA MET A 39 -14.36 13.84 -0.75
C MET A 39 -13.03 13.10 -0.72
N GLY A 40 -12.78 12.27 0.29
CA GLY A 40 -11.61 11.38 0.34
C GLY A 40 -11.61 10.35 -0.80
N ALA A 41 -12.77 9.83 -1.19
CA ALA A 41 -12.90 8.93 -2.34
C ALA A 41 -12.68 9.63 -3.68
N MET A 42 -13.08 10.90 -3.82
CA MET A 42 -12.80 11.70 -5.03
C MET A 42 -11.32 12.06 -5.19
N MET A 43 -10.55 12.13 -4.09
CA MET A 43 -9.09 12.31 -4.13
C MET A 43 -8.33 11.05 -4.61
N VAL A 44 -9.02 9.92 -4.80
CA VAL A 44 -8.48 8.65 -5.30
C VAL A 44 -8.87 8.43 -6.77
N VAL A 45 -9.43 9.43 -7.46
CA VAL A 45 -9.64 9.34 -8.91
C VAL A 45 -8.28 9.57 -9.59
N PRO A 46 -7.66 8.54 -10.20
CA PRO A 46 -6.47 8.79 -11.01
C PRO A 46 -6.91 9.56 -12.25
N GLU A 47 -6.38 10.77 -12.41
CA GLU A 47 -6.38 11.46 -13.70
C GLU A 47 -5.81 10.48 -14.74
N ALA A 48 -6.52 10.26 -15.84
CA ALA A 48 -6.07 9.37 -16.91
C ALA A 48 -4.84 10.00 -17.59
N ALA A 49 -3.67 9.75 -17.03
CA ALA A 49 -2.40 10.05 -17.66
C ALA A 49 -2.27 9.14 -18.89
N MET A 50 -2.52 9.70 -20.06
CA MET A 50 -2.21 9.08 -21.35
C MET A 50 -0.69 8.97 -21.47
N ALA A 51 -0.12 7.89 -20.92
CA ALA A 51 1.30 7.58 -21.04
C ALA A 51 1.64 7.36 -22.51
N GLY A 52 2.61 8.13 -23.01
CA GLY A 52 2.97 8.19 -24.43
C GLY A 52 3.42 6.83 -25.00
N THR A 53 3.13 6.61 -26.28
CA THR A 53 3.34 5.39 -27.05
C THR A 53 4.82 5.10 -27.39
N GLY A 54 5.80 5.62 -26.64
CA GLY A 54 7.23 5.59 -26.97
C GLY A 54 8.10 4.75 -26.01
N GLY A 55 7.61 3.59 -25.60
CA GLY A 55 8.30 2.70 -24.65
C GLY A 55 8.96 1.47 -25.27
N ALA A 56 8.49 1.02 -26.44
CA ALA A 56 8.88 -0.27 -27.02
C ALA A 56 10.36 -0.30 -27.44
N GLU A 57 10.94 0.84 -27.80
CA GLU A 57 12.34 0.98 -28.18
C GLU A 57 13.31 0.71 -27.01
N PHE A 58 12.82 0.79 -25.77
CA PHE A 58 13.61 0.58 -24.56
C PHE A 58 13.35 -0.77 -23.89
N ASP A 59 12.47 -1.61 -24.45
CA ASP A 59 12.14 -2.92 -23.87
C ASP A 59 13.35 -3.86 -23.84
N ASP A 60 14.17 -3.87 -24.89
CA ASP A 60 15.40 -4.67 -24.94
C ASP A 60 16.43 -4.19 -23.91
N VAL A 61 16.52 -2.88 -23.70
CA VAL A 61 17.40 -2.28 -22.69
C VAL A 61 16.89 -2.63 -21.29
N TRP A 62 15.58 -2.56 -21.07
CA TRP A 62 14.94 -2.98 -19.83
C TRP A 62 15.25 -4.44 -19.52
N GLN A 63 15.01 -5.35 -20.46
CA GLN A 63 15.27 -6.77 -20.24
C GLN A 63 16.74 -7.08 -19.98
N THR A 64 17.66 -6.40 -20.67
CA THR A 64 19.10 -6.53 -20.39
C THR A 64 19.44 -6.12 -18.96
N LEU A 65 18.83 -5.05 -18.45
CA LEU A 65 19.03 -4.61 -17.06
C LEU A 65 18.39 -5.58 -16.06
N VAL A 66 17.23 -6.15 -16.37
CA VAL A 66 16.60 -7.19 -15.55
C VAL A 66 17.48 -8.43 -15.47
N ASP A 67 18.01 -8.89 -16.60
CA ASP A 67 18.90 -10.05 -16.69
C ASP A 67 20.20 -9.83 -15.90
N TRP A 68 20.78 -8.62 -15.97
CA TRP A 68 21.95 -8.29 -15.15
C TRP A 68 21.62 -8.28 -13.66
N THR A 69 20.47 -7.73 -13.28
CA THR A 69 20.08 -7.54 -11.88
C THR A 69 19.62 -8.84 -11.21
N GLN A 70 18.93 -9.72 -11.93
CA GLN A 70 18.45 -11.00 -11.41
C GLN A 70 19.42 -12.17 -11.70
N GLY A 71 20.33 -12.00 -12.66
CA GLY A 71 21.31 -13.00 -13.05
C GLY A 71 22.55 -13.08 -12.15
N THR A 72 23.58 -13.76 -12.64
CA THR A 72 24.84 -13.98 -11.91
C THR A 72 25.55 -12.67 -11.56
N LEU A 73 25.48 -11.66 -12.43
CA LEU A 73 26.07 -10.34 -12.18
C LEU A 73 25.44 -9.69 -10.93
N GLY A 74 24.12 -9.62 -10.86
CA GLY A 74 23.40 -9.04 -9.73
C GLY A 74 23.67 -9.76 -8.41
N ARG A 75 23.85 -11.08 -8.43
CA ARG A 75 24.26 -11.86 -7.26
C ARG A 75 25.66 -11.49 -6.78
N ILE A 76 26.61 -11.31 -7.70
CA ILE A 76 27.98 -10.89 -7.35
C ILE A 76 27.97 -9.47 -6.77
N ILE A 77 27.21 -8.55 -7.37
CA ILE A 77 27.07 -7.18 -6.85
C ILE A 77 26.39 -7.18 -5.48
N ALA A 78 25.34 -7.98 -5.28
CA ALA A 78 24.65 -8.08 -3.99
C ALA A 78 25.60 -8.55 -2.88
N ILE A 79 26.42 -9.57 -3.16
CA ILE A 79 27.46 -10.02 -2.23
C ILE A 79 28.50 -8.91 -2.01
N GLY A 80 28.91 -8.20 -3.06
CA GLY A 80 29.83 -7.06 -2.97
C GLY A 80 29.32 -5.94 -2.06
N ILE A 81 28.05 -5.55 -2.19
CA ILE A 81 27.41 -4.51 -1.36
C ILE A 81 27.35 -4.96 0.11
N ILE A 82 27.03 -6.23 0.35
CA ILE A 82 27.01 -6.80 1.71
C ILE A 82 28.41 -6.78 2.33
N LEU A 83 29.44 -7.15 1.57
CA LEU A 83 30.83 -7.10 2.03
C LEU A 83 31.27 -5.67 2.34
N VAL A 84 30.93 -4.69 1.48
CA VAL A 84 31.22 -3.28 1.74
C VAL A 84 30.50 -2.80 3.00
N GLY A 85 29.23 -3.17 3.20
CA GLY A 85 28.47 -2.89 4.42
C GLY A 85 29.11 -3.50 5.66
N ALA A 86 29.68 -4.71 5.55
CA ALA A 86 30.43 -5.35 6.63
C ALA A 86 31.73 -4.59 6.94
N CYS A 87 32.51 -4.19 5.93
CA CYS A 87 33.73 -3.41 6.13
C CYS A 87 33.45 -2.08 6.84
N VAL A 88 32.42 -1.35 6.40
CA VAL A 88 31.99 -0.10 7.05
C VAL A 88 31.48 -0.36 8.47
N GLY A 89 30.81 -1.48 8.68
CA GLY A 89 30.35 -1.91 10.01
C GLY A 89 31.46 -2.22 10.98
N VAL A 90 32.58 -2.78 10.52
CA VAL A 90 33.78 -2.98 11.36
C VAL A 90 34.40 -1.63 11.71
N VAL A 91 34.56 -0.73 10.73
CA VAL A 91 35.11 0.62 10.97
C VAL A 91 34.29 1.40 11.99
N ARG A 92 32.96 1.26 11.96
CA ARG A 92 32.03 1.95 12.86
C ARG A 92 31.59 1.12 14.07
N GLN A 93 32.13 -0.09 14.26
CA GLN A 93 31.72 -1.04 15.29
C GLN A 93 30.19 -1.22 15.39
N SER A 94 29.50 -1.26 14.25
CA SER A 94 28.03 -1.23 14.18
C SER A 94 27.46 -2.28 13.22
N LEU A 95 26.68 -3.20 13.78
CA LEU A 95 25.92 -4.21 13.02
C LEU A 95 24.78 -3.61 12.19
N MET A 96 24.31 -2.41 12.52
CA MET A 96 23.22 -1.75 11.77
C MET A 96 23.64 -1.43 10.34
N THR A 97 24.89 -0.99 10.14
CA THR A 97 25.40 -0.70 8.80
C THR A 97 25.57 -1.95 7.94
N PHE A 98 25.87 -3.10 8.57
CA PHE A 98 25.85 -4.40 7.91
C PHE A 98 24.43 -4.80 7.51
N ALA A 99 23.45 -4.64 8.43
CA ALA A 99 22.05 -4.94 8.15
C ALA A 99 21.48 -4.10 6.98
N VAL A 100 21.88 -2.82 6.90
CA VAL A 100 21.53 -1.96 5.75
C VAL A 100 22.17 -2.46 4.46
N GLY A 101 23.44 -2.91 4.49
CA GLY A 101 24.08 -3.55 3.33
C GLY A 101 23.33 -4.80 2.86
N LEU A 102 22.82 -5.60 3.79
CA LEU A 102 22.02 -6.79 3.51
C LEU A 102 20.64 -6.45 2.92
N ALA A 103 19.98 -5.44 3.48
CA ALA A 103 18.73 -4.91 2.94
C ALA A 103 18.91 -4.32 1.54
N MET A 104 20.02 -3.63 1.28
CA MET A 104 20.35 -3.09 -0.05
C MET A 104 20.61 -4.20 -1.07
N GLY A 105 21.35 -5.25 -0.70
CA GLY A 105 21.59 -6.41 -1.56
C GLY A 105 20.30 -7.15 -1.93
N MET A 106 19.41 -7.34 -0.96
CA MET A 106 18.07 -7.90 -1.20
C MET A 106 17.18 -6.96 -2.02
N GLY A 107 17.30 -5.65 -1.79
CA GLY A 107 16.57 -4.62 -2.52
C GLY A 107 16.94 -4.61 -4.00
N LEU A 108 18.22 -4.77 -4.34
CA LEU A 108 18.69 -4.82 -5.72
C LEU A 108 18.05 -5.97 -6.50
N TYR A 109 18.03 -7.18 -5.92
CA TYR A 109 17.45 -8.35 -6.59
C TYR A 109 15.95 -8.22 -6.84
N ASN A 110 15.21 -7.59 -5.92
CA ASN A 110 13.76 -7.40 -6.03
C ASN A 110 13.36 -6.09 -6.74
N ALA A 111 14.33 -5.24 -7.10
CA ALA A 111 14.06 -3.94 -7.70
C ALA A 111 13.23 -4.02 -8.99
N PRO A 112 13.51 -4.93 -9.95
CA PRO A 112 12.71 -5.02 -11.18
C PRO A 112 11.22 -5.29 -10.88
N THR A 113 10.95 -6.26 -10.01
CA THR A 113 9.58 -6.66 -9.64
C THR A 113 8.81 -5.53 -8.96
N VAL A 114 9.47 -4.75 -8.11
CA VAL A 114 8.84 -3.58 -7.45
C VAL A 114 8.53 -2.49 -8.47
N VAL A 115 9.45 -2.20 -9.39
CA VAL A 115 9.25 -1.19 -10.44
C VAL A 115 8.11 -1.60 -11.37
N GLU A 116 8.08 -2.87 -11.80
CA GLU A 116 7.00 -3.43 -12.62
C GLU A 116 5.65 -3.39 -11.88
N SER A 117 5.63 -3.62 -10.57
CA SER A 117 4.40 -3.53 -9.78
C SER A 117 3.84 -2.11 -9.70
N ILE A 118 4.71 -1.10 -9.64
CA ILE A 118 4.32 0.32 -9.59
C ILE A 118 3.91 0.83 -10.99
N MET A 119 4.68 0.46 -12.01
CA MET A 119 4.51 0.96 -13.39
C MET A 119 3.44 0.18 -14.18
N GLY A 120 3.30 -1.13 -13.94
CA GLY A 120 2.34 -2.01 -14.62
C GLY A 120 0.92 -1.98 -14.03
N SER A 121 0.76 -1.46 -12.81
CA SER A 121 -0.53 -1.24 -12.14
C SER A 121 -1.51 -0.39 -12.97
N THR A 122 -1.00 0.64 -13.65
CA THR A 122 -1.84 1.52 -14.48
C THR A 122 -2.38 0.80 -15.73
N LEU A 123 -1.61 -0.11 -16.33
CA LEU A 123 -2.03 -0.91 -17.49
C LEU A 123 -3.02 -2.01 -17.11
N SER A 124 -2.78 -2.71 -16.00
CA SER A 124 -3.65 -3.79 -15.52
C SER A 124 -5.02 -3.30 -15.04
N HIS A 125 -5.11 -2.09 -14.46
CA HIS A 125 -6.40 -1.54 -14.02
C HIS A 125 -7.31 -1.08 -15.17
N ILE A 126 -6.72 -0.64 -16.29
CA ILE A 126 -7.47 -0.31 -17.53
C ILE A 126 -7.99 -1.60 -18.19
N ALA A 127 -7.18 -2.67 -18.22
CA ALA A 127 -7.60 -3.98 -18.73
C ALA A 127 -8.62 -4.69 -17.82
N ALA A 128 -8.63 -4.38 -16.53
CA ALA A 128 -9.55 -4.94 -15.55
C ALA A 128 -10.87 -4.17 -15.42
N MET A 129 -11.16 -3.17 -16.25
CA MET A 129 -12.54 -2.72 -16.41
C MET A 129 -13.32 -3.89 -17.03
N PRO A 130 -14.20 -4.58 -16.28
CA PRO A 130 -15.02 -5.59 -16.89
C PRO A 130 -15.79 -4.91 -18.03
N THR A 131 -15.86 -5.55 -19.19
CA THR A 131 -16.67 -5.11 -20.33
C THR A 131 -18.11 -4.75 -19.92
N THR A 132 -18.59 -5.21 -18.76
CA THR A 132 -19.80 -4.76 -18.06
C THR A 132 -19.91 -3.24 -17.86
N MET A 133 -18.84 -2.50 -17.59
CA MET A 133 -18.88 -1.02 -17.53
C MET A 133 -19.04 -0.38 -18.92
N GLN A 134 -18.52 -1.02 -19.98
CA GLN A 134 -18.79 -0.63 -21.37
C GLN A 134 -20.23 -0.98 -21.79
N PHE A 135 -20.85 -2.01 -21.22
CA PHE A 135 -22.27 -2.31 -21.46
C PHE A 135 -23.22 -1.32 -20.76
N ILE A 136 -22.84 -0.80 -19.57
CA ILE A 136 -23.58 0.28 -18.90
C ILE A 136 -23.41 1.61 -19.64
N SER A 137 -22.22 1.92 -20.16
CA SER A 137 -21.99 3.16 -20.90
C SER A 137 -22.66 3.20 -22.28
N ASN A 138 -22.90 2.04 -22.90
CA ASN A 138 -23.56 1.93 -24.20
C ASN A 138 -25.09 1.78 -24.11
N GLY A 139 -25.69 2.06 -22.94
CA GLY A 139 -27.14 2.19 -22.82
C GLY A 139 -27.94 0.89 -22.96
N LEU A 140 -27.33 -0.28 -22.76
CA LEU A 140 -28.05 -1.56 -22.76
C LEU A 140 -28.63 -1.87 -21.37
N SER A 141 -29.49 -0.98 -20.88
CA SER A 141 -30.30 -1.18 -19.66
C SER A 141 -31.77 -0.80 -19.85
N LEU A 142 -32.28 -0.87 -21.09
CA LEU A 142 -33.67 -0.52 -21.43
C LEU A 142 -34.49 -1.65 -22.06
N PHE A 143 -34.10 -2.91 -21.83
CA PHE A 143 -34.98 -4.06 -22.04
C PHE A 143 -34.90 -5.00 -20.84
#